data_AF-A0A971B2R8-F1
#
_entry.id   AF-A0A971B2R8-F1
#
_cell.length_a   1.000
_cell.length_b   1.000
_cell.length_c   1.000
_cell.angle_alpha   90.00
_cell.angle_beta   90.00
_cell.angle_gamma   90.00
#
_symmetry.space_group_name_H-M   'P 1'
#
loop_
_entity.id
_entity.type
_entity.pdbx_description
1 polymer ?
#
loop_
_entity_poly.entity_id
_entity_poly.type
_entity_poly.pdbx_seq_one_letter_code
_entity_poly.pdbx_strand_id
1 'polypeptide(L)'
;MRSDRRIQLIESWFQAHEDGEFAILPAEHATAILSDPEAARTLVYTTKAECAARLAGSCGFAEPVSMVSRYGLPSASDAALLESLADRTACVFFGDADPPDILVFAWLEQHVPIQWRGVSDAVLLQFGHRDLKAISIPMSAAEKDTVPLLNDLCPDFRKLLGPQCAAILERGFKVELEAVLQC
;
A
#
# COMPACT_ATOMS: atom_id res chain seq x y z
N MET A 1 20.88 -3.71 11.44
CA MET A 1 21.77 -3.37 10.29
C MET A 1 21.25 -3.80 8.91
N ARG A 2 20.16 -4.57 8.76
CA ARG A 2 19.53 -4.84 7.44
C ARG A 2 18.45 -3.82 7.06
N SER A 3 17.85 -3.13 8.04
CA SER A 3 16.77 -2.15 7.84
C SER A 3 17.19 -0.96 6.95
N ASP A 4 18.32 -0.32 7.29
CA ASP A 4 18.77 0.91 6.63
C ASP A 4 19.07 0.71 5.13
N ARG A 5 19.59 -0.46 4.75
CA ARG A 5 19.88 -0.76 3.33
C ARG A 5 18.61 -0.96 2.50
N ARG A 6 17.57 -1.58 3.08
CA ARG A 6 16.28 -1.79 2.40
C ARG A 6 15.61 -0.45 2.14
N ILE A 7 15.58 0.42 3.15
CA ILE A 7 15.06 1.80 3.05
C ILE A 7 15.76 2.56 1.92
N GLN A 8 17.10 2.58 1.93
CA GLN A 8 17.89 3.30 0.92
C GLN A 8 17.64 2.79 -0.51
N LEU A 9 17.49 1.48 -0.70
CA LEU A 9 17.21 0.92 -2.03
C LEU A 9 15.82 1.28 -2.52
N ILE A 10 14.81 1.27 -1.64
CA ILE A 10 13.44 1.69 -1.99
C ILE A 10 13.43 3.18 -2.34
N GLU A 11 14.05 4.03 -1.51
CA GLU A 11 14.16 5.46 -1.77
C GLU A 11 14.88 5.75 -3.09
N SER A 12 16.02 5.09 -3.33
CA SER A 12 16.77 5.24 -4.59
C SER A 12 15.96 4.79 -5.80
N TRP A 13 15.17 3.72 -5.64
CA TRP A 13 14.31 3.23 -6.72
C TRP A 13 13.23 4.26 -7.06
N PHE A 14 12.53 4.82 -6.07
CA PHE A 14 11.54 5.88 -6.30
C PHE A 14 12.18 7.15 -6.90
N GLN A 15 13.43 7.49 -6.54
CA GLN A 15 14.16 8.65 -7.12
C GLN A 15 14.45 8.42 -8.61
N ALA A 16 14.81 7.20 -8.98
CA ALA A 16 15.17 6.87 -10.35
C ALA A 16 13.96 6.76 -11.29
N HIS A 17 12.74 6.65 -10.76
CA HIS A 17 11.51 6.45 -11.52
C HIS A 17 10.51 7.60 -11.31
N GLU A 18 10.98 8.81 -10.99
CA GLU A 18 10.12 9.99 -10.84
C GLU A 18 9.54 10.43 -12.20
N ASP A 19 8.43 9.80 -12.63
CA ASP A 19 7.77 10.01 -13.92
C ASP A 19 6.28 10.43 -13.79
N GLY A 20 5.84 10.68 -12.56
CA GLY A 20 4.46 11.05 -12.22
C GLY A 20 3.60 9.86 -11.81
N GLU A 21 3.88 8.64 -12.30
CA GLU A 21 3.25 7.40 -11.80
C GLU A 21 3.95 6.97 -10.50
N PHE A 22 5.28 7.08 -10.44
CA PHE A 22 6.05 6.96 -9.20
C PHE A 22 6.58 8.33 -8.79
N ALA A 23 6.37 8.71 -7.54
CA ALA A 23 6.75 10.03 -7.06
C ALA A 23 7.33 9.97 -5.65
N ILE A 24 8.39 10.75 -5.43
CA ILE A 24 8.86 11.09 -4.09
C ILE A 24 8.25 12.42 -3.75
N LEU A 25 7.24 12.39 -2.89
CA LEU A 25 6.65 13.59 -2.32
C LEU A 25 6.29 14.63 -3.40
N PRO A 26 5.38 14.33 -4.34
CA PRO A 26 4.91 15.39 -5.23
C PRO A 26 4.30 16.47 -4.32
N ALA A 27 4.89 17.68 -4.34
CA ALA A 27 4.49 18.80 -3.47
C ALA A 27 3.00 19.17 -3.63
N GLU A 28 2.37 18.66 -4.68
CA GLU A 28 0.97 18.83 -5.06
C GLU A 28 0.00 17.88 -4.32
N HIS A 29 0.50 16.81 -3.66
CA HIS A 29 -0.31 15.86 -2.88
C HIS A 29 0.13 15.81 -1.41
N ALA A 30 -0.33 16.77 -0.62
CA ALA A 30 -0.13 16.78 0.83
C ALA A 30 -0.78 15.56 1.49
N THR A 31 -0.20 15.10 2.62
CA THR A 31 -0.82 14.09 3.47
C THR A 31 -2.23 14.56 3.85
N ALA A 32 -3.25 13.79 3.49
CA ALA A 32 -4.61 14.03 3.95
C ALA A 32 -4.92 13.12 5.14
N ILE A 33 -5.51 13.70 6.18
CA ILE A 33 -5.93 12.97 7.36
C ILE A 33 -7.45 13.04 7.45
N LEU A 34 -8.10 11.88 7.38
CA LEU A 34 -9.55 11.76 7.46
C LEU A 34 -9.91 11.30 8.89
N SER A 35 -10.36 12.26 9.70
CA SER A 35 -10.69 12.15 11.14
C SER A 35 -9.49 12.11 12.10
N ASP A 36 -9.77 12.25 13.40
CA ASP A 36 -8.78 12.36 14.47
C ASP A 36 -7.95 11.07 14.67
N PRO A 37 -6.64 11.07 14.34
CA PRO A 37 -5.77 9.91 14.54
C PRO A 37 -5.60 9.51 16.00
N GLU A 38 -5.68 10.45 16.94
CA GLU A 38 -5.46 10.15 18.37
C GLU A 38 -6.62 9.37 18.98
N ALA A 39 -7.83 9.53 18.44
CA ALA A 39 -9.01 8.80 18.87
C ALA A 39 -9.15 7.42 18.22
N ALA A 40 -8.38 7.13 17.17
CA ALA A 40 -8.55 5.96 16.29
C ALA A 40 -8.15 4.63 16.95
N ARG A 41 -8.97 3.59 16.76
CA ARG A 41 -8.61 2.19 17.05
C ARG A 41 -7.95 1.49 15.86
N THR A 42 -8.23 1.95 14.65
CA THR A 42 -7.50 1.55 13.44
C THR A 42 -7.01 2.78 12.70
N LEU A 43 -5.73 2.80 12.36
CA LEU A 43 -5.11 3.82 11.53
C LEU A 43 -4.77 3.21 10.18
N VAL A 44 -5.44 3.68 9.13
CA VAL A 44 -5.23 3.21 7.77
C VAL A 44 -4.27 4.15 7.07
N TYR A 45 -3.15 3.62 6.59
CA TYR A 45 -2.32 4.30 5.60
C TYR A 45 -2.72 3.85 4.20
N THR A 46 -2.92 4.77 3.27
CA THR A 46 -3.29 4.44 1.88
C THR A 46 -2.67 5.40 0.88
N THR A 47 -2.40 4.92 -0.33
CA THR A 47 -2.04 5.75 -1.48
C THR A 47 -3.27 6.21 -2.29
N LYS A 48 -4.47 5.70 -1.95
CA LYS A 48 -5.75 5.91 -2.67
C LYS A 48 -6.77 6.66 -1.83
N ALA A 49 -6.61 7.98 -1.74
CA ALA A 49 -7.46 8.85 -0.94
C ALA A 49 -8.94 8.78 -1.34
N GLU A 50 -9.23 8.60 -2.63
CA GLU A 50 -10.57 8.45 -3.21
C GLU A 50 -11.32 7.23 -2.69
N CYS A 51 -10.60 6.16 -2.32
CA CYS A 51 -11.19 4.93 -1.81
C CYS A 51 -11.61 5.04 -0.33
N ALA A 52 -11.12 6.06 0.39
CA ALA A 52 -11.22 6.17 1.85
C ALA A 52 -12.62 5.95 2.43
N ALA A 53 -13.66 6.58 1.85
CA ALA A 53 -15.03 6.44 2.37
C ALA A 53 -15.53 4.98 2.31
N ARG A 54 -15.19 4.25 1.24
CA ARG A 54 -15.57 2.83 1.11
C ARG A 54 -14.72 1.93 2.00
N LEU A 55 -13.45 2.27 2.20
CA LEU A 55 -12.55 1.55 3.09
C LEU A 55 -13.08 1.49 4.52
N ALA A 56 -13.54 2.63 5.05
CA ALA A 56 -14.08 2.72 6.41
C ALA A 56 -15.29 1.81 6.59
N GLY A 57 -16.21 1.79 5.62
CA GLY A 57 -17.47 1.04 5.73
C GLY A 57 -17.40 -0.46 5.46
N SER A 58 -16.38 -0.95 4.73
CA SER A 58 -16.45 -2.27 4.08
C SER A 58 -15.37 -3.27 4.52
N CYS A 59 -14.33 -2.82 5.23
CA CYS A 59 -13.14 -3.63 5.50
C CYS A 59 -13.09 -4.28 6.88
N GLY A 60 -14.14 -4.08 7.71
CA GLY A 60 -14.24 -4.69 9.03
C GLY A 60 -13.16 -4.22 10.02
N PHE A 61 -12.74 -2.95 9.89
CA PHE A 61 -11.78 -2.35 10.80
C PHE A 61 -12.38 -2.06 12.18
N ALA A 62 -11.53 -1.98 13.20
CA ALA A 62 -11.98 -1.60 14.53
C ALA A 62 -12.21 -0.09 14.59
N GLU A 63 -13.45 0.30 14.89
CA GLU A 63 -13.86 1.70 14.98
C GLU A 63 -13.47 2.34 16.33
N PRO A 64 -13.15 3.64 16.36
CA PRO A 64 -13.13 4.56 15.21
C PRO A 64 -11.92 4.37 14.28
N VAL A 65 -12.12 4.54 12.98
CA VAL A 65 -11.06 4.51 11.95
C VAL A 65 -10.59 5.92 11.63
N SER A 66 -9.28 6.14 11.61
CA SER A 66 -8.66 7.32 10.99
C SER A 66 -7.82 6.90 9.79
N MET A 67 -7.71 7.76 8.79
CA MET A 67 -6.93 7.47 7.58
C MET A 67 -5.90 8.55 7.33
N VAL A 68 -4.70 8.11 6.94
CA VAL A 68 -3.59 8.94 6.48
C VAL A 68 -3.35 8.56 5.03
N SER A 69 -3.58 9.47 4.10
CA SER A 69 -3.37 9.22 2.68
C SER A 69 -2.30 10.12 2.09
N ARG A 70 -1.37 9.51 1.34
CA ARG A 70 -0.36 10.23 0.56
C ARG A 70 -0.05 9.42 -0.69
N TYR A 71 0.02 10.10 -1.82
CA TYR A 71 0.50 9.51 -3.07
C TYR A 71 2.03 9.40 -3.08
N GLY A 72 2.55 8.28 -3.57
CA GLY A 72 3.99 8.02 -3.66
C GLY A 72 4.63 7.59 -2.33
N LEU A 73 5.96 7.72 -2.26
CA LEU A 73 6.71 7.28 -1.09
C LEU A 73 6.38 8.14 0.16
N PRO A 74 6.18 7.53 1.35
CA PRO A 74 5.90 8.28 2.58
C PRO A 74 7.04 9.21 2.97
N SER A 75 6.72 10.29 3.67
CA SER A 75 7.71 11.15 4.31
C SER A 75 8.11 10.63 5.69
N ALA A 76 9.25 11.09 6.20
CA ALA A 76 9.65 10.86 7.59
C ALA A 76 8.59 11.34 8.60
N SER A 77 7.87 12.42 8.29
CA SER A 77 6.78 12.93 9.13
C SER A 77 5.57 11.98 9.18
N ASP A 78 5.28 11.30 8.06
CA ASP A 78 4.20 10.29 8.03
C ASP A 78 4.59 9.08 8.88
N ALA A 79 5.83 8.60 8.74
CA ALA A 79 6.35 7.52 9.57
C ALA A 79 6.32 7.87 11.06
N ALA A 80 6.78 9.07 11.43
CA ALA A 80 6.77 9.54 12.83
C ALA A 80 5.36 9.66 13.40
N LEU A 81 4.38 10.12 12.61
CA LEU A 81 2.98 10.14 13.01
C LEU A 81 2.48 8.72 13.30
N LEU A 82 2.65 7.79 12.35
CA LEU A 82 2.22 6.39 12.51
C LEU A 82 2.91 5.73 13.71
N GLU A 83 4.21 5.98 13.91
CA GLU A 83 5.00 5.44 15.01
C GLU A 83 4.47 5.93 16.36
N SER A 84 4.16 7.23 16.47
CA SER A 84 3.62 7.82 17.71
C SER A 84 2.25 7.25 18.15
N LEU A 85 1.56 6.55 17.25
CA LEU A 85 0.24 5.95 17.46
C LEU A 85 0.28 4.40 17.46
N ALA A 86 1.39 3.78 17.08
CA ALA A 86 1.48 2.34 16.85
C ALA A 86 1.19 1.47 18.11
N ASP A 87 1.49 1.98 19.31
CA ASP A 87 1.27 1.24 20.57
C ASP A 87 -0.19 1.20 21.02
N ARG A 88 -1.04 2.09 20.49
CA ARG A 88 -2.43 2.25 20.93
C ARG A 88 -3.46 1.93 19.84
N THR A 89 -3.00 1.86 18.59
CA THR A 89 -3.85 1.77 17.40
C THR A 89 -3.32 0.71 16.46
N ALA A 90 -4.22 -0.07 15.86
CA ALA A 90 -3.83 -1.01 14.81
C ALA A 90 -3.48 -0.23 13.54
N CYS A 91 -2.19 -0.25 13.13
CA CYS A 91 -1.74 0.35 11.88
C CYS A 91 -1.91 -0.65 10.73
N VAL A 92 -2.62 -0.25 9.67
CA VAL A 92 -2.84 -1.07 8.48
C VAL A 92 -2.49 -0.28 7.22
N PHE A 93 -1.88 -0.94 6.25
CA PHE A 93 -1.68 -0.42 4.91
C PHE A 93 -2.78 -0.94 3.99
N PHE A 94 -3.40 -0.06 3.21
CA PHE A 94 -4.43 -0.42 2.24
C PHE A 94 -4.09 0.20 0.89
N GLY A 95 -3.59 -0.63 -0.02
CA GLY A 95 -3.14 -0.24 -1.36
C GLY A 95 -3.47 -1.31 -2.41
N ASP A 96 -3.07 -1.03 -3.64
CA ASP A 96 -3.16 -1.87 -4.83
C ASP A 96 -2.30 -3.12 -4.72
N ALA A 97 -2.57 -4.10 -5.59
CA ALA A 97 -1.66 -5.22 -5.82
C ALA A 97 -0.72 -4.88 -6.98
N ASP A 98 0.20 -3.95 -6.72
CA ASP A 98 1.20 -3.47 -7.68
C ASP A 98 2.58 -3.27 -7.01
N PRO A 99 3.66 -3.12 -7.80
CA PRO A 99 5.00 -2.96 -7.22
C PRO A 99 5.14 -1.69 -6.34
N PRO A 100 4.65 -0.50 -6.75
CA PRO A 100 4.76 0.71 -5.92
C PRO A 100 4.17 0.57 -4.52
N ASP A 101 2.93 0.08 -4.39
CA ASP A 101 2.28 -0.02 -3.08
C ASP A 101 2.93 -1.10 -2.22
N ILE A 102 3.43 -2.18 -2.83
CA ILE A 102 4.25 -3.17 -2.12
C ILE A 102 5.54 -2.54 -1.60
N LEU A 103 6.19 -1.66 -2.37
CA LEU A 103 7.40 -0.95 -1.94
C LEU A 103 7.11 0.11 -0.87
N VAL A 104 6.00 0.83 -0.97
CA VAL A 104 5.52 1.77 0.07
C VAL A 104 5.28 1.01 1.38
N PHE A 105 4.55 -0.10 1.33
CA PHE A 105 4.35 -0.97 2.48
C PHE A 105 5.68 -1.46 3.06
N ALA A 106 6.57 -1.97 2.20
CA ALA A 106 7.89 -2.44 2.59
C ALA A 106 8.72 -1.37 3.31
N TRP A 107 8.62 -0.12 2.88
CA TRP A 107 9.28 1.02 3.53
C TRP A 107 8.63 1.34 4.87
N LEU A 108 7.30 1.39 4.96
CA LEU A 108 6.57 1.66 6.20
C LEU A 108 6.82 0.58 7.26
N GLU A 109 6.87 -0.69 6.86
CA GLU A 109 7.13 -1.83 7.76
C GLU A 109 8.52 -1.75 8.42
N GLN A 110 9.47 -1.00 7.85
CA GLN A 110 10.76 -0.75 8.51
C GLN A 110 10.69 0.29 9.64
N HIS A 111 9.62 1.08 9.69
CA HIS A 111 9.45 2.19 10.63
C HIS A 111 8.35 1.89 11.66
N VAL A 112 7.28 1.20 11.26
CA VAL A 112 6.09 0.97 12.08
C VAL A 112 5.57 -0.45 11.95
N PRO A 113 4.98 -1.04 13.01
CA PRO A 113 4.36 -2.36 12.96
C PRO A 113 3.03 -2.30 12.20
N ILE A 114 3.12 -2.18 10.88
CA ILE A 114 1.98 -2.04 9.97
C ILE A 114 1.63 -3.36 9.31
N GLN A 115 0.32 -3.64 9.14
CA GLN A 115 -0.17 -4.86 8.49
C GLN A 115 -0.68 -4.57 7.08
N TRP A 116 -0.34 -5.43 6.11
CA TRP A 116 -0.97 -5.38 4.80
C TRP A 116 -2.45 -5.79 4.91
N ARG A 117 -3.34 -4.89 4.51
CA ARG A 117 -4.77 -5.15 4.34
C ARG A 117 -5.28 -4.74 2.95
N GLY A 118 -4.39 -4.30 2.06
CA GLY A 118 -4.69 -3.95 0.67
C GLY A 118 -5.09 -5.14 -0.20
N VAL A 119 -5.13 -4.92 -1.51
CA VAL A 119 -5.56 -5.92 -2.49
C VAL A 119 -4.78 -7.22 -2.29
N SER A 120 -5.53 -8.29 -2.09
CA SER A 120 -5.03 -9.64 -1.81
C SER A 120 -6.15 -10.65 -2.11
N ASP A 121 -5.82 -11.92 -2.28
CA ASP A 121 -6.79 -12.99 -2.49
C ASP A 121 -7.91 -12.97 -1.43
N ALA A 122 -7.55 -12.67 -0.18
CA ALA A 122 -8.50 -12.57 0.94
C ALA A 122 -9.48 -11.39 0.76
N VAL A 123 -8.96 -10.23 0.37
CA VAL A 123 -9.78 -9.04 0.08
C VAL A 123 -10.67 -9.27 -1.13
N LEU A 124 -10.13 -9.83 -2.22
CA LEU A 124 -10.92 -10.15 -3.41
C LEU A 124 -12.07 -11.11 -3.10
N LEU A 125 -11.81 -12.15 -2.30
CA LEU A 125 -12.84 -13.07 -1.84
C LEU A 125 -13.92 -12.36 -1.00
N GLN A 126 -13.52 -11.46 -0.10
CA GLN A 126 -14.42 -10.66 0.73
C GLN A 126 -15.36 -9.78 -0.12
N PHE A 127 -14.85 -9.19 -1.19
CA PHE A 127 -15.62 -8.36 -2.12
C PHE A 127 -16.30 -9.17 -3.25
N GLY A 128 -16.23 -10.49 -3.21
CA GLY A 128 -16.92 -11.39 -4.16
C GLY A 128 -16.25 -11.51 -5.54
N HIS A 129 -15.03 -10.99 -5.70
CA HIS A 129 -14.26 -11.10 -6.93
C HIS A 129 -13.66 -12.50 -7.06
N ARG A 130 -14.14 -13.26 -8.05
CA ARG A 130 -13.65 -14.61 -8.36
C ARG A 130 -12.92 -14.72 -9.70
N ASP A 131 -13.10 -13.73 -10.57
CA ASP A 131 -12.42 -13.65 -11.85
C ASP A 131 -11.50 -12.43 -11.89
N LEU A 132 -10.23 -12.67 -11.62
CA LEU A 132 -9.20 -11.64 -11.63
C LEU A 132 -9.01 -11.01 -13.01
N LYS A 133 -9.32 -11.71 -14.11
CA LYS A 133 -9.11 -11.16 -15.46
C LYS A 133 -9.96 -9.93 -15.72
N ALA A 134 -11.13 -9.85 -15.08
CA ALA A 134 -12.06 -8.73 -15.23
C ALA A 134 -11.60 -7.46 -14.50
N ILE A 135 -10.73 -7.60 -13.50
CA ILE A 135 -10.30 -6.51 -12.62
C ILE A 135 -8.78 -6.26 -12.65
N SER A 136 -8.04 -7.03 -13.44
CA SER A 136 -6.61 -6.87 -13.64
C SER A 136 -6.31 -6.05 -14.88
N ILE A 137 -5.29 -5.19 -14.80
CA ILE A 137 -4.79 -4.41 -15.94
C ILE A 137 -3.29 -4.67 -16.18
N PRO A 138 -2.79 -4.46 -17.40
CA PRO A 138 -1.36 -4.61 -17.68
C PRO A 138 -0.53 -3.59 -16.90
N MET A 139 0.59 -4.04 -16.33
CA MET A 139 1.57 -3.15 -15.71
C MET A 139 2.36 -2.35 -16.74
N SER A 140 2.83 -1.17 -16.33
CA SER A 140 3.80 -0.36 -17.07
C SER A 140 5.15 -1.07 -17.19
N ALA A 141 6.07 -0.53 -17.99
CA ALA A 141 7.40 -1.13 -18.14
C ALA A 141 8.20 -1.06 -16.83
N ALA A 142 8.19 0.09 -16.16
CA ALA A 142 8.86 0.31 -14.88
C ALA A 142 8.35 -0.64 -13.78
N GLU A 143 7.03 -0.85 -13.72
CA GLU A 143 6.44 -1.82 -12.78
C GLU A 143 6.92 -3.25 -13.03
N LYS A 144 6.93 -3.69 -14.29
CA LYS A 144 7.42 -5.03 -14.67
C LYS A 144 8.88 -5.22 -14.29
N ASP A 145 9.71 -4.20 -14.52
CA ASP A 145 11.13 -4.22 -14.17
C ASP A 145 11.36 -4.25 -12.65
N THR A 146 10.35 -3.89 -11.86
CA THR A 146 10.39 -3.87 -10.39
C THR A 146 10.04 -5.21 -9.76
N VAL A 147 9.20 -6.02 -10.40
CA VAL A 147 8.78 -7.33 -9.86
C VAL A 147 9.96 -8.22 -9.43
N PRO A 148 11.05 -8.36 -10.21
CA PRO A 148 12.21 -9.15 -9.78
C PRO A 148 12.84 -8.63 -8.48
N LEU A 149 12.84 -7.31 -8.27
CA LEU A 149 13.41 -6.63 -7.10
C LEU A 149 12.59 -6.87 -5.83
N LEU A 150 11.30 -7.20 -5.95
CA LEU A 150 10.44 -7.47 -4.80
C LEU A 150 10.94 -8.65 -3.97
N ASN A 151 11.65 -9.61 -4.55
CA ASN A 151 12.22 -10.72 -3.77
C ASN A 151 13.26 -10.24 -2.73
N ASP A 152 13.95 -9.13 -3.02
CA ASP A 152 14.94 -8.52 -2.13
C ASP A 152 14.31 -7.42 -1.25
N LEU A 153 13.42 -6.61 -1.85
CA LEU A 153 12.84 -5.42 -1.20
C LEU A 153 11.56 -5.72 -0.43
N CYS A 154 10.86 -6.82 -0.68
CA CYS A 154 9.68 -7.27 0.04
C CYS A 154 9.50 -8.79 -0.10
N PRO A 155 10.40 -9.60 0.49
CA PRO A 155 10.45 -11.05 0.23
C PRO A 155 9.12 -11.77 0.52
N ASP A 156 8.33 -11.24 1.45
CA ASP A 156 7.04 -11.78 1.85
C ASP A 156 5.86 -11.33 0.95
N PHE A 157 6.07 -10.58 -0.12
CA PHE A 157 4.97 -10.02 -0.94
C PHE A 157 3.98 -11.10 -1.42
N ARG A 158 4.45 -12.30 -1.75
CA ARG A 158 3.59 -13.42 -2.16
C ARG A 158 2.62 -13.86 -1.05
N LYS A 159 3.06 -13.76 0.20
CA LYS A 159 2.23 -14.05 1.38
C LYS A 159 1.23 -12.91 1.63
N LEU A 160 1.64 -11.66 1.43
CA LEU A 160 0.78 -10.48 1.59
C LEU A 160 -0.39 -10.52 0.59
N LEU A 161 -0.07 -10.79 -0.68
CA LEU A 161 -1.04 -10.79 -1.77
C LEU A 161 -1.87 -12.09 -1.82
N GLY A 162 -1.29 -13.22 -1.43
CA GLY A 162 -1.87 -14.53 -1.70
C GLY A 162 -1.50 -15.06 -3.10
N PRO A 163 -1.69 -16.38 -3.32
CA PRO A 163 -1.20 -17.06 -4.52
C PRO A 163 -1.75 -16.53 -5.85
N GLN A 164 -3.00 -16.08 -5.92
CA GLN A 164 -3.59 -15.65 -7.19
C GLN A 164 -3.13 -14.25 -7.59
N CYS A 165 -3.23 -13.28 -6.67
CA CYS A 165 -2.71 -11.92 -6.88
C CYS A 165 -1.21 -11.93 -7.17
N ALA A 166 -0.42 -12.71 -6.42
CA ALA A 166 1.02 -12.84 -6.68
C ALA A 166 1.31 -13.41 -8.08
N ALA A 167 0.57 -14.43 -8.52
CA ALA A 167 0.76 -15.02 -9.84
C ALA A 167 0.39 -14.07 -10.99
N ILE A 168 -0.54 -13.13 -10.77
CA ILE A 168 -0.92 -12.12 -11.76
C ILE A 168 0.14 -11.01 -11.83
N LEU A 169 0.65 -10.58 -10.68
CA LEU A 169 1.77 -9.66 -10.58
C LEU A 169 2.99 -10.18 -11.35
N GLU A 170 3.36 -11.44 -11.11
CA GLU A 170 4.48 -12.11 -11.80
C GLU A 170 4.25 -12.29 -13.32
N ARG A 171 3.01 -12.20 -13.78
CA ARG A 171 2.66 -12.25 -15.22
C ARG A 171 2.62 -10.88 -15.89
N GLY A 172 2.92 -9.80 -15.17
CA GLY A 172 2.94 -8.47 -15.74
C GLY A 172 1.61 -7.71 -15.65
N PHE A 173 0.75 -8.06 -14.69
CA PHE A 173 -0.56 -7.42 -14.47
C PHE A 173 -0.71 -6.97 -13.01
N LYS A 174 -1.48 -5.91 -12.76
CA LYS A 174 -1.82 -5.41 -11.42
C LYS A 174 -3.32 -5.38 -11.21
N VAL A 175 -3.75 -5.23 -9.96
CA VAL A 175 -5.16 -5.03 -9.58
C VAL A 175 -5.25 -3.79 -8.70
N GLU A 176 -6.02 -2.82 -9.15
CA GLU A 176 -6.23 -1.55 -8.47
C GLU A 176 -7.38 -1.63 -7.46
N LEU A 177 -7.27 -0.89 -6.36
CA LEU A 177 -8.28 -0.78 -5.32
C LEU A 177 -9.63 -0.30 -5.84
N GLU A 178 -9.63 0.64 -6.77
CA GLU A 178 -10.83 1.18 -7.40
C GLU A 178 -11.65 0.07 -8.08
N ALA A 179 -10.97 -0.85 -8.78
CA ALA A 179 -11.60 -1.99 -9.43
C ALA A 179 -12.19 -2.99 -8.41
N VAL A 180 -11.52 -3.18 -7.27
CA VAL A 180 -12.01 -4.05 -6.19
C VAL A 180 -13.24 -3.44 -5.51
N LEU A 181 -13.21 -2.14 -5.25
CA LEU A 181 -14.25 -1.44 -4.50
C LEU A 181 -15.40 -0.94 -5.37
N GLN A 182 -15.31 -1.05 -6.71
CA GLN A 182 -16.23 -0.45 -7.68
C GLN A 182 -16.44 1.05 -7.42
N CYS A 183 -15.34 1.76 -7.13
CA CYS A 183 -15.37 3.20 -6.87
C CYS A 183 -15.92 3.99 -8.06
#